data_AF-R4X0D7-F1
#
_entry.id   AF-R4X0D7-F1
#
_cell.length_a   1.000
_cell.length_b   1.000
_cell.length_c   1.000
_cell.angle_alpha   90.00
_cell.angle_beta   90.00
_cell.angle_gamma   90.00
#
_symmetry.space_group_name_H-M   'P 1'
#
loop_
_entity.id
_entity.type
_entity.pdbx_description
1 polymer ?
#
loop_
_entity_poly.entity_id
_entity_poly.type
_entity_poly.pdbx_seq_one_letter_code
_entity_poly.pdbx_strand_id
1 'polypeptide(L)' 'MPYGAAHLTEKECRDLTALKNNAPITHERNMSELAALEKAGYNPSPFYDPYYPDDLHAAQRLVDMWYRTDCIGTGTPTSG' A
#
# COMPACT_ATOMS: atom_id res chain seq x y z
N MET A 1 17.75 18.82 5.12
CA MET A 1 16.79 18.25 4.14
C MET A 1 16.17 17.03 4.80
N PRO A 2 14.85 16.94 5.05
CA PRO A 2 14.34 15.68 5.54
C PRO A 2 14.49 14.66 4.40
N TYR A 3 15.09 13.51 4.70
CA TYR A 3 15.09 12.35 3.82
C TYR A 3 13.62 12.05 3.46
N GLY A 4 13.35 11.85 2.17
CA GLY A 4 11.99 11.80 1.62
C GLY A 4 11.04 10.94 2.47
N ALA A 5 9.85 11.48 2.75
CA ALA A 5 8.84 10.78 3.54
C ALA A 5 8.51 9.42 2.90
N ALA A 6 8.51 8.35 3.70
CA ALA A 6 8.05 7.03 3.25
C ALA A 6 6.62 7.12 2.71
N HIS A 7 6.32 6.35 1.67
CA HIS A 7 4.99 6.28 1.06
C HIS A 7 4.05 5.44 1.93
N LEU A 8 4.59 4.35 2.49
CA LEU A 8 3.88 3.45 3.38
C LEU A 8 4.19 3.77 4.85
N THR A 9 3.15 3.75 5.67
CA THR A 9 3.24 3.82 7.13
C THR A 9 3.66 2.48 7.71
N GLU A 10 4.12 2.47 8.95
CA GLU A 10 4.47 1.24 9.68
C GLU A 10 3.28 0.26 9.76
N LYS A 11 2.06 0.78 9.96
CA LYS A 11 0.84 -0.03 9.96
C LYS A 11 0.59 -0.68 8.59
N GLU A 12 0.67 0.09 7.52
CA GLU A 12 0.50 -0.44 6.16
C GLU A 12 1.56 -1.50 5.86
N CYS A 13 2.82 -1.28 6.24
CA CYS A 13 3.88 -2.28 6.10
C CYS A 13 3.57 -3.57 6.87
N ARG A 14 3.12 -3.49 8.13
CA ARG A 14 2.72 -4.65 8.93
C ARG A 14 1.62 -5.45 8.24
N ASP A 15 0.58 -4.77 7.79
CA ASP A 15 -0.61 -5.39 7.21
C ASP A 15 -0.35 -5.98 5.83
N LEU A 16 0.34 -5.25 4.96
CA LEU A 16 0.77 -5.74 3.64
C LEU A 16 1.70 -6.94 3.77
N THR A 17 2.60 -6.96 4.78
CA THR A 17 3.44 -8.13 5.06
C THR A 17 2.61 -9.34 5.47
N ALA A 18 1.59 -9.15 6.30
CA ALA A 18 0.69 -10.24 6.68
C ALA A 18 -0.07 -10.78 5.46
N LEU A 19 -0.60 -9.90 4.60
CA LEU A 19 -1.28 -10.28 3.36
C LEU A 19 -0.36 -11.05 2.41
N LYS A 20 0.87 -10.58 2.18
CA LYS A 20 1.88 -11.26 1.35
C LYS A 20 2.28 -12.64 1.88
N ASN A 21 2.15 -12.86 3.19
CA ASN A 21 2.37 -14.15 3.84
C ASN A 21 1.10 -15.02 3.92
N ASN A 22 0.06 -14.70 3.15
CA ASN A 22 -1.22 -15.42 3.12
C ASN A 22 -1.94 -15.47 4.47
N ALA A 23 -1.77 -14.46 5.32
CA ALA A 23 -2.55 -14.34 6.53
C ALA A 23 -4.04 -14.08 6.19
N PRO A 24 -4.98 -14.39 7.09
CA PRO A 24 -6.40 -14.19 6.83
C PRO A 24 -6.74 -12.75 6.45
N ILE A 25 -7.64 -12.57 5.48
CA ILE A 25 -8.17 -11.26 5.14
C ILE A 25 -9.00 -10.73 6.32
N THR A 26 -8.61 -9.58 6.88
CA THR A 26 -9.37 -8.86 7.91
C THR A 26 -9.74 -7.48 7.38
N HIS A 27 -10.80 -6.89 7.94
CA HIS A 27 -11.19 -5.53 7.58
C HIS A 27 -10.03 -4.54 7.73
N GLU A 28 -9.26 -4.64 8.81
CA GLU A 28 -8.08 -3.79 9.03
C GLU A 28 -7.06 -3.92 7.91
N ARG A 29 -6.72 -5.14 7.49
CA ARG A 29 -5.75 -5.39 6.42
C ARG A 29 -6.23 -4.89 5.07
N ASN A 30 -7.51 -5.09 4.76
CA ASN A 30 -8.13 -4.53 3.55
C ASN A 30 -8.08 -3.00 3.53
N MET A 31 -8.35 -2.35 4.67
CA MET A 31 -8.26 -0.88 4.74
C MET A 31 -6.82 -0.39 4.56
N SER A 32 -5.83 -1.10 5.10
CA SER A 32 -4.41 -0.78 4.89
C SER A 32 -3.98 -0.97 3.43
N GLU A 33 -4.44 -2.03 2.76
CA GLU A 33 -4.18 -2.24 1.33
C GLU A 33 -4.87 -1.18 0.47
N LEU A 34 -6.13 -0.87 0.76
CA LEU A 34 -6.88 0.18 0.05
C LEU A 34 -6.22 1.55 0.20
N ALA A 35 -5.81 1.93 1.41
CA ALA A 35 -5.12 3.20 1.65
C ALA A 35 -3.79 3.29 0.86
N ALA A 36 -3.05 2.19 0.76
CA ALA A 36 -1.82 2.13 -0.04
C ALA A 36 -2.11 2.28 -1.54
N LEU A 37 -3.17 1.63 -2.05
CA LEU A 37 -3.60 1.76 -3.45
C LEU A 37 -4.07 3.18 -3.77
N GLU A 38 -4.84 3.81 -2.88
CA GLU A 38 -5.30 5.20 -3.04
C GLU A 38 -4.13 6.19 -3.09
N LYS A 39 -3.12 6.02 -2.23
CA LYS A 39 -1.86 6.79 -2.30
C LYS A 39 -1.14 6.59 -3.62
N ALA A 40 -1.19 5.38 -4.19
CA ALA A 40 -0.61 5.04 -5.48
C ALA A 40 -1.46 5.52 -6.68
N GLY A 41 -2.59 6.18 -6.43
CA GLY A 41 -3.43 6.80 -7.45
C GLY A 41 -4.63 5.96 -7.89
N TYR A 42 -4.90 4.82 -7.23
CA TYR A 42 -6.14 4.08 -7.43
C TYR A 42 -7.33 4.86 -6.88
N ASN A 43 -8.43 4.89 -7.61
CA ASN A 43 -9.68 5.48 -7.13
C ASN A 43 -10.80 4.45 -7.22
N PRO A 44 -11.32 3.92 -6.10
CA PRO A 44 -12.46 3.02 -6.11
C PRO A 44 -13.75 3.79 -6.43
N SER A 45 -13.91 4.22 -7.68
CA SER A 45 -15.13 4.90 -8.12
C SER A 45 -16.32 3.93 -8.10
N PRO A 46 -17.48 4.32 -7.54
CA PRO A 46 -18.68 3.50 -7.57
C PRO A 46 -19.38 3.51 -8.95
N PHE A 47 -18.90 4.31 -9.90
CA PHE A 47 -19.45 4.44 -11.25
C PHE A 47 -18.64 3.62 -12.26
N TYR A 48 -19.09 3.61 -13.52
CA TYR A 48 -18.37 2.95 -14.61
C TYR A 48 -16.95 3.51 -14.73
N ASP A 49 -15.96 2.68 -14.38
CA ASP A 49 -14.55 2.97 -14.58
C ASP A 49 -14.08 2.30 -15.88
N PRO A 50 -13.85 3.07 -16.96
CA PRO A 50 -13.37 2.53 -18.22
C PRO A 50 -11.93 2.00 -18.16
N TYR A 51 -11.18 2.36 -17.11
CA TYR A 51 -9.78 1.98 -16.91
C TYR A 51 -9.62 0.84 -15.90
N TYR A 52 -10.69 0.38 -15.26
CA TYR A 52 -10.63 -0.83 -14.45
C TYR A 52 -10.42 -2.07 -15.33
N PRO A 53 -9.47 -2.97 -15.03
CA PRO A 53 -8.61 -3.01 -13.83
C PRO A 53 -7.18 -2.45 -14.04
N ASP A 54 -6.89 -1.75 -15.14
CA ASP A 54 -5.54 -1.25 -15.46
C ASP A 54 -5.00 -0.27 -14.41
N ASP A 55 -5.85 0.62 -13.89
CA ASP A 55 -5.51 1.57 -12.84
C ASP A 55 -5.20 0.87 -11.50
N LEU A 56 -5.99 -0.14 -11.13
CA LEU A 56 -5.73 -1.02 -10.00
C LEU A 56 -4.38 -1.74 -10.15
N HIS A 57 -4.11 -2.32 -11.32
CA HIS A 57 -2.83 -2.99 -11.58
C HIS A 57 -1.65 -2.02 -11.57
N ALA A 58 -1.83 -0.78 -12.04
CA ALA A 58 -0.80 0.25 -11.98
C ALA A 58 -0.49 0.64 -10.53
N ALA A 59 -1.52 0.87 -9.71
CA ALA A 59 -1.38 1.16 -8.29
C ALA A 59 -0.72 -0.01 -7.54
N GLN A 60 -1.12 -1.25 -7.82
CA GLN A 60 -0.53 -2.44 -7.19
C GLN A 60 0.97 -2.55 -7.44
N ARG A 61 1.43 -2.27 -8.67
CA ARG A 61 2.87 -2.27 -9.01
C ARG A 61 3.64 -1.20 -8.24
N LEU A 62 3.04 -0.02 -8.05
CA LEU A 62 3.65 1.04 -7.24
C LEU A 62 3.71 0.65 -5.76
N VAL A 63 2.62 0.10 -5.20
CA VAL A 63 2.60 -0.39 -3.82
C VAL A 63 3.63 -1.51 -3.61
N ASP A 64 3.80 -2.41 -4.58
CA ASP A 64 4.84 -3.46 -4.50
C ASP A 64 6.26 -2.89 -4.50
N MET A 65 6.50 -1.80 -5.24
CA MET A 65 7.77 -1.09 -5.21
C MET A 65 7.99 -0.41 -3.85
N TRP A 66 7.00 0.33 -3.36
CA TRP A 66 7.05 0.97 -2.04
C TRP A 66 7.22 -0.04 -0.91
N TYR A 67 6.58 -1.20 -1.00
CA TYR A 67 6.75 -2.26 -0.02
C TYR A 67 8.21 -2.73 0.08
N ARG A 68 8.89 -2.85 -1.07
CA ARG A 68 10.32 -3.22 -1.10
C ARG A 68 11.20 -2.13 -0.53
N THR A 69 10.92 -0.85 -0.79
CA THR A 69 11.75 0.26 -0.31
C THR A 69 11.50 0.61 1.15
N ASP A 70 10.23 0.67 1.56
CA ASP A 70 9.79 1.26 2.82
C ASP A 70 9.63 0.19 3.92
N CYS A 71 9.24 -1.03 3.55
CA CYS A 71 8.98 -2.11 4.51
C CYS A 71 10.13 -3.12 4.62
N ILE A 72 10.81 -3.43 3.51
CA ILE A 72 11.97 -4.35 3.49
C ILE A 72 13.29 -3.56 3.58
N GLY A 73 13.37 -2.40 2.92
CA GLY A 73 14.60 -1.63 2.75
C GLY A 73 15.02 -0.75 3.93
N THR A 74 14.14 -0.46 4.89
CA THR A 74 14.43 0.44 6.00
C THR A 74 13.91 -0.09 7.33
N GLY A 75 14.79 -0.75 8.09
CA GLY A 75 14.57 -1.05 9.50
C GLY A 75 14.82 0.16 10.39
N THR A 76 13.90 1.15 10.40
CA THR A 76 13.71 2.05 11.55
C THR A 76 12.37 2.79 11.45
N PRO A 77 11.31 2.31 12.12
CA PRO A 77 10.11 3.10 12.30
C PRO A 77 10.42 4.26 13.26
N THR A 78 10.28 5.51 12.79
CA THR A 78 10.18 6.65 13.70
C THR A 78 8.70 6.93 13.88
N SER A 79 8.08 6.23 14.83
CA SER A 79 6.78 6.61 15.37
C SER A 79 6.94 7.97 16.06
N GLY A 80 6.13 8.95 15.67
CA GLY A 80 5.93 10.21 16.39
C GLY A 80 4.54 10.23 17.00
#